data_AF-A0A958SX74-F1
#
_entry.id   AF-A0A958SX74-F1
#
_cell.length_a   1.000
_cell.length_b   1.000
_cell.length_c   1.000
_cell.angle_alpha   90.00
_cell.angle_beta   90.00
_cell.angle_gamma   90.00
#
_symmetry.space_group_name_H-M   'P 1'
#
loop_
_entity.id
_entity.type
_entity.pdbx_description
1 polymer ?
#
loop_
_entity_poly.entity_id
_entity_poly.type
_entity_poly.pdbx_seq_one_letter_code
_entity_poly.pdbx_strand_id
1 'polypeptide(L)'
;MQFSTLDWVIIIFFMSLFAGIGIYVSRQAGKNSSEFFLSGRNMPWWLLGVSMVATTFAADTPNLVAGIVRADGVSGNWVWWSFLLTGMLTVFFYAKLWRRSGITTDLEFYELRYSGKSAAFLRGFRALYLGVFFN
;
A
#
# COMPACT_ATOMS: atom_id res chain seq x y z
N MET A 1 4.99 16.19 28.31
CA MET A 1 3.67 16.55 27.74
C MET A 1 2.62 15.85 28.59
N GLN A 2 1.64 16.57 29.13
CA GLN A 2 0.50 15.96 29.82
C GLN A 2 -0.65 15.86 28.82
N PHE A 3 -1.17 14.65 28.61
CA PHE A 3 -2.35 14.44 27.76
C PHE A 3 -3.60 14.94 28.46
N SER A 4 -4.36 15.78 27.77
CA SER A 4 -5.68 16.21 28.23
C SER A 4 -6.68 15.06 28.09
N THR A 5 -7.76 15.11 28.87
CA THR A 5 -8.91 14.21 28.69
C THR A 5 -9.44 14.26 27.25
N LEU A 6 -9.38 15.42 26.60
CA LEU A 6 -9.79 15.58 25.20
C LEU A 6 -8.93 14.73 24.24
N ASP A 7 -7.62 14.66 24.46
CA ASP A 7 -6.71 13.89 23.61
C ASP A 7 -7.03 12.39 23.67
N TRP A 8 -7.28 11.89 24.88
CA TRP A 8 -7.69 10.49 25.08
C TRP A 8 -9.02 10.17 24.40
N VAL A 9 -9.99 11.08 24.49
CA VAL A 9 -11.28 10.92 23.81
C VAL A 9 -11.08 10.82 22.29
N ILE A 10 -10.26 11.68 21.70
CA ILE A 10 -9.98 11.66 20.26
C ILE A 10 -9.30 10.35 19.85
N ILE A 11 -8.28 9.90 20.61
CA ILE A 11 -7.56 8.65 20.33
C ILE A 11 -8.51 7.45 20.38
N ILE A 12 -9.29 7.33 21.46
CA ILE A 12 -10.21 6.20 21.65
C ILE A 12 -11.28 6.21 20.57
N PHE A 13 -11.86 7.37 20.26
CA PHE A 13 -12.86 7.50 19.20
C PHE A 13 -12.30 7.09 17.84
N PHE A 14 -11.12 7.59 17.48
CA PHE A 14 -10.45 7.28 16.22
C PHE A 14 -10.18 5.77 16.11
N MET A 15 -9.54 5.17 17.12
CA MET A 15 -9.26 3.73 17.15
C MET A 15 -10.54 2.90 17.05
N SER A 16 -11.58 3.27 17.80
CA SER A 16 -12.88 2.57 17.78
C SER A 16 -13.57 2.68 16.43
N LEU A 17 -13.50 3.83 15.77
CA LEU A 17 -14.05 4.05 14.44
C LEU A 17 -13.39 3.13 13.41
N PHE A 18 -12.06 3.09 13.36
CA PHE A 18 -11.32 2.22 12.42
C PHE A 18 -11.55 0.74 12.70
N ALA A 19 -11.54 0.33 13.98
CA ALA A 19 -11.88 -1.03 14.37
C ALA A 19 -13.31 -1.40 13.95
N GLY A 20 -14.27 -0.50 14.14
CA GLY A 20 -15.66 -0.68 13.73
C GLY A 20 -15.81 -0.86 12.22
N ILE A 21 -15.15 -0.02 11.42
CA ILE A 21 -15.11 -0.15 9.95
C ILE A 21 -14.48 -1.50 9.56
N GLY A 22 -13.35 -1.88 10.18
CA GLY A 22 -12.69 -3.16 9.92
C GLY A 22 -13.59 -4.36 10.20
N ILE A 23 -14.29 -4.38 11.34
CA ILE A 23 -15.25 -5.44 11.69
C ILE A 23 -16.40 -5.47 10.70
N TYR A 24 -16.96 -4.30 10.34
CA TYR A 24 -18.06 -4.21 9.38
C TYR A 24 -17.67 -4.77 8.01
N VAL A 25 -16.51 -4.38 7.49
CA VAL A 25 -16.02 -4.81 6.16
C VAL A 25 -15.50 -6.26 6.20
N SER A 26 -15.05 -6.78 7.35
CA SER A 26 -14.56 -8.16 7.47
C SER A 26 -15.60 -9.21 7.03
N ARG A 27 -16.90 -8.93 7.23
CA ARG A 27 -17.99 -9.80 6.78
C ARG A 27 -18.05 -9.95 5.25
N GLN A 28 -17.69 -8.89 4.52
CA GLN A 28 -17.61 -8.93 3.06
C GLN A 28 -16.30 -9.59 2.61
N ALA A 29 -15.18 -9.21 3.23
CA ALA A 29 -13.86 -9.74 2.90
C ALA A 29 -13.74 -11.25 3.18
N GLY A 30 -14.46 -11.78 4.18
CA GLY A 30 -14.45 -13.20 4.54
C GLY A 30 -15.19 -14.13 3.56
N LYS A 31 -15.86 -13.60 2.52
CA LYS A 31 -16.62 -14.43 1.58
C LYS A 31 -15.75 -15.35 0.72
N ASN A 32 -14.59 -14.86 0.26
CA ASN A 32 -13.58 -15.63 -0.47
C ASN A 32 -12.29 -14.81 -0.62
N SER A 33 -11.20 -15.46 -1.06
CA SER A 33 -9.89 -14.82 -1.24
C SER A 33 -9.89 -13.66 -2.26
N SER A 34 -10.78 -13.70 -3.27
CA SER A 34 -10.90 -12.60 -4.25
C SER A 34 -11.53 -11.35 -3.63
N GLU A 35 -12.54 -11.51 -2.79
CA GLU A 35 -13.13 -10.41 -2.00
C GLU A 35 -12.10 -9.84 -1.01
N PHE A 36 -11.31 -10.71 -0.38
CA PHE A 36 -10.28 -10.31 0.59
C PHE A 36 -9.12 -9.51 -0.06
N PHE A 37 -8.52 -10.02 -1.14
CA PHE A 37 -7.33 -9.40 -1.74
C PHE A 37 -7.65 -8.40 -2.86
N LEU A 38 -8.74 -8.60 -3.60
CA LEU A 38 -9.05 -7.84 -4.80
C LEU A 38 -10.33 -7.01 -4.69
N SER A 39 -11.10 -7.14 -3.60
CA SER A 39 -12.41 -6.52 -3.43
C SER A 39 -13.33 -6.74 -4.65
N GLY A 40 -13.33 -7.98 -5.16
CA GLY A 40 -14.12 -8.35 -6.35
C GLY A 40 -13.72 -7.60 -7.64
N ARG A 41 -12.59 -6.89 -7.65
CA ARG A 41 -12.12 -6.00 -8.74
C ARG A 41 -13.13 -4.93 -9.16
N ASN A 42 -14.06 -4.57 -8.28
CA ASN A 42 -15.17 -3.65 -8.56
C ASN A 42 -15.05 -2.30 -7.81
N MET A 43 -13.87 -2.00 -7.24
CA MET A 43 -13.65 -0.73 -6.57
C MET A 43 -13.59 0.44 -7.58
N PRO A 44 -14.23 1.58 -7.28
CA PRO A 44 -14.16 2.75 -8.14
C PRO A 44 -12.74 3.33 -8.14
N TRP A 45 -12.34 3.91 -9.27
CA TRP A 45 -10.97 4.39 -9.50
C TRP A 45 -10.52 5.43 -8.47
N TRP A 46 -11.42 6.30 -8.00
CA TRP A 46 -11.08 7.35 -7.02
C TRP A 46 -10.74 6.75 -5.66
N LEU A 47 -11.43 5.69 -5.24
CA LEU A 47 -11.16 5.00 -3.98
C LEU A 47 -9.81 4.28 -4.06
N LEU A 48 -9.54 3.62 -5.18
CA LEU A 48 -8.23 3.01 -5.44
C LEU A 48 -7.11 4.06 -5.45
N GLY A 49 -7.31 5.20 -6.10
CA GLY A 49 -6.33 6.29 -6.15
C GLY A 49 -6.03 6.87 -4.77
N VAL A 50 -7.07 7.16 -3.98
CA VAL A 50 -6.91 7.64 -2.59
C VAL A 50 -6.17 6.60 -1.74
N SER A 51 -6.52 5.32 -1.86
CA SER A 51 -5.83 4.23 -1.15
C SER A 51 -4.36 4.17 -1.52
N MET A 52 -4.00 4.26 -2.81
CA MET A 52 -2.59 4.23 -3.24
C MET A 52 -1.77 5.39 -2.67
N VAL A 53 -2.35 6.59 -2.62
CA VAL A 53 -1.69 7.76 -1.99
C VAL A 53 -1.58 7.53 -0.49
N ALA A 54 -2.65 7.12 0.18
CA ALA A 54 -2.65 6.86 1.62
C ALA A 54 -1.60 5.81 2.04
N THR A 55 -1.43 4.72 1.26
CA THR A 55 -0.41 3.69 1.52
C THR A 55 1.02 4.21 1.38
N THR A 56 1.24 5.24 0.55
CA THR A 56 2.57 5.83 0.38
C THR A 56 2.94 6.78 1.52
N PHE A 57 1.95 7.37 2.20
CA PHE A 57 2.15 8.28 3.33
C PHE A 57 2.08 7.53 4.66
N ALA A 58 3.23 7.01 5.10
CA ALA A 58 3.40 6.46 6.44
C ALA A 58 3.72 7.56 7.47
N ALA A 59 3.71 7.20 8.76
CA ALA A 59 3.87 8.14 9.87
C ALA A 59 5.24 8.88 9.89
N ASP A 60 6.24 8.30 9.23
CA ASP A 60 7.60 8.86 9.06
C ASP A 60 7.69 9.92 7.94
N THR A 61 6.80 9.84 6.95
CA THR A 61 6.85 10.69 5.75
C THR A 61 6.70 12.18 6.08
N PRO A 62 5.77 12.62 6.96
CA PRO A 62 5.70 14.02 7.38
C PRO A 62 6.97 14.50 8.08
N ASN A 63 7.62 13.65 8.87
CA ASN A 63 8.88 13.99 9.54
C ASN A 63 10.01 14.18 8.52
N LEU A 64 10.08 13.31 7.50
CA LEU A 64 11.03 13.46 6.39
C LEU A 64 10.79 14.78 5.65
N VAL A 65 9.54 15.07 5.27
CA VAL A 65 9.18 16.32 4.56
C VAL A 65 9.50 17.55 5.40
N ALA A 66 9.18 17.54 6.69
CA ALA A 66 9.54 18.63 7.60
C ALA A 66 11.06 18.82 7.71
N GLY A 67 11.82 17.72 7.74
CA GLY A 67 13.28 17.74 7.70
C GLY A 67 13.84 18.37 6.43
N ILE A 68 13.33 17.97 5.26
CA ILE A 68 13.71 18.53 3.96
C ILE A 68 13.41 20.04 3.92
N VAL A 69 12.22 20.45 4.33
CA VAL A 69 11.84 21.87 4.32
C VAL A 69 12.69 22.69 5.30
N ARG A 70 13.04 22.11 6.44
CA ARG A 70 13.92 22.76 7.43
C ARG A 70 15.34 22.98 6.88
N ALA A 71 15.87 22.05 6.09
CA ALA A 71 17.23 22.12 5.58
C ALA A 71 17.33 22.93 4.27
N ASP A 72 16.46 22.65 3.30
CA ASP A 72 16.57 23.12 1.92
C ASP A 72 15.44 24.09 1.51
N GLY A 73 14.61 24.48 2.47
CA GLY A 73 13.41 25.28 2.23
C GLY A 73 12.32 24.52 1.48
N VAL A 74 11.24 25.22 1.13
CA VAL A 74 10.09 24.61 0.41
C VAL A 74 10.51 24.04 -0.95
N SER A 75 11.55 24.60 -1.57
CA SER A 75 12.16 24.10 -2.81
C SER A 75 12.68 22.67 -2.73
N GLY A 76 13.10 22.19 -1.55
CA GLY A 76 13.58 20.81 -1.37
C GLY A 76 12.52 19.74 -1.73
N ASN A 77 11.24 20.07 -1.66
CA ASN A 77 10.15 19.19 -2.11
C ASN A 77 10.18 18.89 -3.62
N TRP A 78 11.03 19.56 -4.40
CA TRP A 78 11.18 19.23 -5.82
C TRP A 78 11.62 17.79 -6.07
N VAL A 79 12.25 17.14 -5.07
CA VAL A 79 12.61 15.71 -5.14
C VAL A 79 11.41 14.81 -5.47
N TRP A 80 10.20 15.17 -5.03
CA TRP A 80 8.99 14.37 -5.27
C TRP A 80 8.57 14.33 -6.74
N TRP A 81 8.94 15.33 -7.55
CA TRP A 81 8.63 15.33 -8.99
C TRP A 81 9.33 14.20 -9.75
N SER A 82 10.47 13.73 -9.25
CA SER A 82 11.14 12.55 -9.82
C SER A 82 10.30 11.28 -9.67
N PHE A 83 9.59 11.12 -8.55
CA PHE A 83 8.65 10.02 -8.32
C PHE A 83 7.40 10.15 -9.19
N LEU A 84 6.93 11.37 -9.45
CA LEU A 84 5.81 11.60 -10.36
C LEU A 84 6.12 11.11 -11.77
N LEU A 85 7.28 11.47 -12.32
CA LEU A 85 7.69 11.03 -13.66
C LEU A 85 7.82 9.51 -13.76
N THR A 86 8.52 8.89 -12.81
CA THR A 86 8.71 7.43 -12.80
C THR A 86 7.39 6.68 -12.58
N GLY A 87 6.50 7.20 -11.71
CA GLY A 87 5.16 6.69 -11.49
C GLY A 87 4.29 6.75 -12.76
N MET A 88 4.27 7.90 -13.45
CA MET A 88 3.53 8.05 -14.70
C MET A 88 4.00 7.09 -15.78
N LEU A 89 5.32 6.95 -15.98
CA LEU A 89 5.88 6.00 -16.94
C LEU A 89 5.48 4.56 -16.58
N THR A 90 5.57 4.21 -15.30
CA THR A 90 5.19 2.87 -14.82
C THR A 90 3.72 2.56 -15.13
N VAL A 91 2.83 3.50 -14.84
CA VAL A 91 1.40 3.35 -15.13
C VAL A 91 1.15 3.22 -16.64
N PHE A 92 1.76 4.09 -17.45
CA PHE A 92 1.54 4.11 -18.88
C PHE A 92 1.99 2.81 -19.58
N PHE A 93 3.18 2.31 -19.24
CA PHE A 93 3.74 1.11 -19.87
C PHE A 93 3.27 -0.20 -19.23
N TYR A 94 3.21 -0.27 -17.90
CA TYR A 94 3.04 -1.54 -17.20
C TYR A 94 1.63 -1.77 -16.66
N ALA A 95 0.80 -0.76 -16.43
CA ALA A 95 -0.53 -1.00 -15.82
C ALA A 95 -1.39 -1.94 -16.66
N LYS A 96 -1.36 -1.81 -18.00
CA LYS A 96 -2.09 -2.70 -18.91
C LYS A 96 -1.53 -4.13 -18.89
N LEU A 97 -0.21 -4.28 -18.82
CA LEU A 97 0.46 -5.59 -18.74
C LEU A 97 0.15 -6.28 -17.42
N TRP A 98 0.19 -5.52 -16.32
CA TRP A 98 -0.15 -6.00 -14.98
C TRP A 98 -1.62 -6.39 -14.86
N ARG A 99 -2.54 -5.63 -15.46
CA ARG A 99 -3.96 -6.00 -15.48
C ARG A 99 -4.21 -7.28 -16.29
N ARG A 100 -3.41 -7.53 -17.33
CA ARG A 100 -3.51 -8.73 -18.19
C ARG A 100 -2.93 -9.99 -17.56
N SER A 101 -1.93 -9.88 -16.68
CA SER A 101 -1.33 -11.05 -16.04
C SER A 101 -2.30 -11.75 -15.08
N GLY A 102 -3.29 -11.03 -14.55
CA GLY A 102 -4.34 -11.60 -13.72
C GLY A 102 -3.89 -12.10 -12.34
N ILE A 103 -2.61 -11.94 -12.01
CA ILE A 103 -1.98 -12.37 -10.76
C ILE A 103 -2.59 -11.68 -9.55
N THR A 104 -2.58 -12.37 -8.42
CA THR A 104 -3.11 -11.84 -7.15
C THR A 104 -1.99 -11.27 -6.28
N THR A 105 -0.80 -11.86 -6.35
CA THR A 105 0.40 -11.36 -5.66
C THR A 105 1.47 -10.98 -6.68
N ASP A 106 2.28 -9.98 -6.34
CA ASP A 106 3.44 -9.59 -7.12
C ASP A 106 4.45 -10.75 -7.27
N LEU A 107 4.60 -11.59 -6.24
CA LEU A 107 5.49 -12.76 -6.26
C LEU A 107 5.05 -13.85 -7.26
N GLU A 108 3.77 -13.95 -7.58
CA GLU A 108 3.26 -14.87 -8.60
C GLU A 108 3.84 -14.56 -9.99
N PHE A 109 4.27 -13.31 -10.22
CA PHE A 109 4.94 -12.92 -11.44
C PHE A 109 6.22 -13.70 -11.72
N TYR A 110 6.96 -14.17 -10.71
CA TYR A 110 8.18 -14.95 -10.92
C TYR A 110 7.91 -16.25 -11.67
N GLU A 111 6.84 -16.96 -11.28
CA GLU A 111 6.44 -18.20 -11.94
C GLU A 111 5.89 -17.93 -13.34
N LEU A 112 5.14 -16.83 -13.52
CA LEU A 112 4.64 -16.41 -14.83
C LEU A 112 5.78 -16.03 -15.80
N ARG A 113 6.86 -15.44 -15.30
CA ARG A 113 7.96 -14.92 -16.14
C ARG A 113 9.07 -15.93 -16.42
N TYR A 114 9.46 -16.74 -15.43
CA TYR A 114 10.69 -17.55 -15.49
C TYR A 114 10.45 -19.06 -15.56
N SER A 115 9.26 -19.55 -15.18
CA SER A 115 8.87 -20.97 -15.18
C SER A 115 9.80 -21.93 -14.41
N GLY A 116 9.27 -23.10 -14.02
CA GLY A 116 10.06 -24.18 -13.43
C GLY A 116 10.32 -24.08 -11.91
N LYS A 117 11.08 -25.05 -11.41
CA LYS A 117 11.30 -25.28 -9.96
C LYS A 117 12.06 -24.15 -9.26
N SER A 118 12.99 -23.50 -9.97
CA SER A 118 13.76 -22.36 -9.44
C SER A 118 12.88 -21.14 -9.20
N ALA A 119 11.93 -20.86 -10.10
CA ALA A 119 10.97 -19.77 -9.94
C ALA A 119 10.02 -20.01 -8.76
N ALA A 120 9.52 -21.24 -8.60
CA ALA A 120 8.68 -21.62 -7.47
C ALA A 120 9.44 -21.52 -6.13
N PHE A 121 10.71 -21.96 -6.10
CA PHE A 121 11.57 -21.78 -4.93
C PHE A 121 11.77 -20.31 -4.58
N LEU A 122 12.08 -19.47 -5.58
CA LEU A 122 12.27 -18.02 -5.37
C LEU A 122 10.99 -17.36 -4.85
N ARG A 123 9.82 -17.72 -5.40
CA ARG A 123 8.52 -17.24 -4.91
C ARG A 123 8.30 -17.63 -3.45
N GLY A 124 8.50 -18.89 -3.10
CA GLY A 124 8.34 -19.40 -1.74
C GLY A 124 9.29 -18.74 -0.75
N PHE A 125 10.57 -18.62 -1.12
CA PHE A 125 11.57 -17.93 -0.31
C PHE A 125 11.20 -16.45 -0.08
N ARG A 126 10.85 -15.71 -1.13
CA ARG A 126 10.47 -14.29 -1.01
C ARG A 126 9.17 -14.11 -0.22
N ALA A 127 8.21 -15.02 -0.35
CA ALA A 127 6.97 -14.97 0.42
C ALA A 127 7.25 -15.09 1.93
N LEU A 128 8.14 -16.00 2.33
CA LEU A 128 8.53 -16.15 3.73
C LEU A 128 9.40 -14.99 4.21
N TYR A 129 10.42 -14.61 3.44
CA TYR A 129 11.34 -13.55 3.82
C TYR A 129 10.64 -12.19 3.96
N LEU A 130 9.90 -11.77 2.93
CA LEU A 130 9.21 -10.49 2.95
C LEU A 130 8.02 -10.51 3.90
N GLY A 131 7.28 -11.63 3.97
CA GLY A 131 6.08 -11.73 4.80
C GLY A 131 6.33 -11.82 6.29
N VAL A 132 7.44 -12.43 6.73
CA VAL A 132 7.69 -12.72 8.16
C VAL A 132 8.83 -11.90 8.74
N PHE A 133 9.87 -11.60 7.97
CA PHE A 133 11.11 -11.01 8.51
C PHE A 133 11.30 -9.54 8.15
N PHE A 134 10.77 -9.10 7.00
CA PHE A 134 10.98 -7.73 6.52
C PHE A 134 9.87 -6.76 6.94
N ASN A 135 8.62 -7.19 6.87
CA ASN A 135 7.47 -6.43 7.38
C ASN A 135 7.37 -6.56 8.90
#